data_AF-A0A0D8Y4G8-F1
#
_entry.id   AF-A0A0D8Y4G8-F1
#
_cell.length_a   1.000
_cell.length_b   1.000
_cell.length_c   1.000
_cell.angle_alpha   90.00
_cell.angle_beta   90.00
_cell.angle_gamma   90.00
#
_symmetry.space_group_name_H-M   'P 1'
#
loop_
_entity.id
_entity.type
_entity.pdbx_description
1 polymer ?
#
loop_
_entity_poly.entity_id
_entity_poly.type
_entity_poly.pdbx_seq_one_letter_code
_entity_poly.pdbx_strand_id
1 'polypeptide(L)'
;MFREAVFESSSLTALRKSLAVAEQDARKKQEEMEELQSQLVNQDYEQQVAAVQPRLITMLRVQLAAISNINKLRILDSTLSIDEDIEELMQMLENVNDGDLNDVQKILEDTTVLYDQISRGITARSQSDSWTMTEEPEGRAFFTDEEDTKEENEWEAEMTAIQNTHQSEIETMQHNYERQLKTMRERIEHEETRRRKLQEELVQITTRNDQSLTTVKASFEEMLEEQRSGFQEEMEQLRKDHQKELDEEKAATRLALEAVRRAHEEELSRQQRKKYAMLEQMREELTTLSAAYSAKCVENAQLDERLSALMEQRSREGDSTDVQRLQHDLSVRDSQVAELQRRIAAYERRGGDPSAAASDRGEVCSEVQCFEKTSSAVKYRKMNKNRRSDTRFHSNPVISIVEGASECLADEVRRSLAVPVSERRKFFETIAEYSTPF
;
A
#
# COMPACT_ATOMS: atom_id res chain seq x y z
N MET A 1 -17.24 1.70 -23.15
CA MET A 1 -16.87 2.62 -22.05
C MET A 1 -17.56 2.30 -20.72
N PHE A 2 -18.85 1.94 -20.65
CA PHE A 2 -19.49 1.54 -19.37
C PHE A 2 -19.05 0.16 -18.80
N ARG A 3 -18.29 -0.66 -19.55
CA ARG A 3 -17.82 -1.96 -19.08
C ARG A 3 -16.48 -1.92 -18.34
N GLU A 4 -15.63 -0.92 -18.57
CA GLU A 4 -14.30 -0.83 -17.94
C GLU A 4 -14.35 -0.19 -16.54
N ALA A 5 -15.17 0.85 -16.34
CA ALA A 5 -15.37 1.47 -15.02
C ALA A 5 -16.05 0.52 -13.99
N VAL A 6 -16.85 -0.43 -14.46
CA VAL A 6 -17.42 -1.50 -13.61
C VAL A 6 -16.34 -2.53 -13.25
N PHE A 7 -15.33 -2.72 -14.10
CA PHE A 7 -14.22 -3.64 -13.87
C PHE A 7 -13.21 -3.07 -12.85
N GLU A 8 -12.91 -1.76 -12.90
CA GLU A 8 -12.00 -1.12 -11.95
C GLU A 8 -12.61 -0.94 -10.55
N SER A 9 -13.89 -0.59 -10.46
CA SER A 9 -14.60 -0.58 -9.18
C SER A 9 -14.75 -1.99 -8.60
N SER A 10 -14.96 -3.00 -9.44
CA SER A 10 -14.89 -4.42 -9.07
C SER A 10 -13.48 -4.81 -8.58
N SER A 11 -12.43 -4.37 -9.26
CA SER A 11 -11.02 -4.62 -8.92
C SER A 11 -10.62 -4.03 -7.58
N LEU A 12 -10.98 -2.77 -7.31
CA LEU A 12 -10.65 -2.09 -6.05
C LEU A 12 -11.46 -2.68 -4.88
N THR A 13 -12.69 -3.10 -5.14
CA THR A 13 -13.49 -3.85 -4.15
C THR A 13 -12.90 -5.24 -3.90
N ALA A 14 -12.34 -5.89 -4.94
CA ALA A 14 -11.63 -7.16 -4.79
C ALA A 14 -10.32 -7.00 -4.00
N LEU A 15 -9.58 -5.90 -4.22
CA LEU A 15 -8.37 -5.57 -3.46
C LEU A 15 -8.67 -5.28 -1.99
N ARG A 16 -9.73 -4.51 -1.69
CA ARG A 16 -10.18 -4.28 -0.30
C ARG A 16 -10.61 -5.57 0.39
N LYS A 17 -11.30 -6.45 -0.33
CA LYS A 17 -11.64 -7.79 0.19
C LYS A 17 -10.39 -8.63 0.41
N SER A 18 -9.44 -8.61 -0.51
CA SER A 18 -8.17 -9.33 -0.38
C SER A 18 -7.34 -8.81 0.79
N LEU A 19 -7.32 -7.49 1.00
CA LEU A 19 -6.63 -6.86 2.13
C LEU A 19 -7.30 -7.22 3.46
N ALA A 20 -8.63 -7.19 3.52
CA ALA A 20 -9.36 -7.61 4.72
C ALA A 20 -9.12 -9.10 5.04
N VAL A 21 -9.04 -9.95 4.01
CA VAL A 21 -8.66 -11.37 4.17
C VAL A 21 -7.22 -11.51 4.65
N ALA A 22 -6.28 -10.74 4.10
CA ALA A 22 -4.89 -10.75 4.53
C ALA A 22 -4.70 -10.22 5.96
N GLU A 23 -5.43 -9.17 6.37
CA GLU A 23 -5.44 -8.69 7.75
C GLU A 23 -6.03 -9.71 8.71
N GLN A 24 -7.09 -10.41 8.30
CA GLN A 24 -7.69 -11.47 9.11
C GLN A 24 -6.75 -12.68 9.25
N ASP A 25 -6.02 -13.02 8.19
CA ASP A 25 -5.01 -14.09 8.21
C ASP A 25 -3.81 -13.70 9.09
N ALA A 26 -3.36 -12.44 9.03
CA ALA A 26 -2.31 -11.93 9.90
C ALA A 26 -2.71 -11.97 11.39
N ARG A 27 -3.95 -11.57 11.73
CA ARG A 27 -4.47 -11.68 13.10
C ARG A 27 -4.53 -13.13 13.56
N LYS A 28 -5.02 -14.03 12.71
CA LYS A 28 -5.09 -15.45 13.02
C LYS A 28 -3.70 -16.06 13.24
N LYS A 29 -2.72 -15.67 12.42
CA LYS A 29 -1.32 -16.09 12.59
C LYS A 29 -0.70 -15.57 13.88
N GLN A 30 -1.08 -14.37 14.32
CA GLN A 30 -0.64 -13.83 15.59
C GLN A 30 -1.27 -14.58 16.78
N GLU A 31 -2.56 -14.89 16.72
CA GLU A 31 -3.24 -15.72 17.73
C GLU A 31 -2.61 -17.13 17.80
N GLU A 32 -2.35 -17.76 16.64
CA GLU A 32 -1.63 -19.05 16.56
C GLU A 32 -0.22 -18.94 17.18
N MET A 33 0.48 -17.82 17.00
CA MET A 33 1.82 -17.61 17.56
C MET A 33 1.78 -17.42 19.08
N GLU A 34 0.80 -16.69 19.60
CA GLU A 34 0.59 -16.49 21.04
C GLU A 34 0.16 -17.80 21.73
N GLU A 35 -0.65 -18.62 21.05
CA GLU A 35 -1.02 -19.96 21.51
C GLU A 35 0.20 -20.90 21.53
N LEU A 36 1.01 -20.91 20.47
CA LEU A 36 2.25 -21.69 20.42
C LEU A 36 3.27 -21.22 21.46
N GLN A 37 3.41 -19.91 21.71
CA GLN A 37 4.26 -19.39 22.77
C GLN A 37 3.77 -19.83 24.15
N SER A 38 2.46 -19.78 24.40
CA SER A 38 1.86 -20.25 25.65
C SER A 38 2.08 -21.75 25.84
N GLN A 39 1.92 -22.54 24.77
CA GLN A 39 2.20 -23.98 24.79
C GLN A 39 3.68 -24.27 25.05
N LEU A 40 4.61 -23.52 24.44
CA LEU A 40 6.05 -23.73 24.63
C LEU A 40 6.49 -23.39 26.06
N VAL A 41 6.01 -22.27 26.63
CA VAL A 41 6.31 -21.88 28.00
C VAL A 41 5.76 -22.89 29.01
N ASN A 42 4.54 -23.38 28.79
CA ASN A 42 3.93 -24.40 29.66
C ASN A 42 4.64 -25.75 29.50
N GLN A 43 5.05 -26.12 28.30
CA GLN A 43 5.77 -27.36 28.03
C GLN A 43 7.16 -27.36 28.66
N ASP A 44 7.89 -26.24 28.61
CA ASP A 44 9.18 -26.10 29.29
C ASP A 44 9.02 -26.19 30.82
N TYR A 45 7.96 -25.58 31.38
CA TYR A 45 7.66 -25.67 32.81
C TYR A 45 7.30 -27.11 33.22
N GLU A 46 6.40 -27.78 32.52
CA GLU A 46 6.00 -29.16 32.79
C GLU A 46 7.17 -30.15 32.64
N GLN A 47 8.04 -29.96 31.63
CA GLN A 47 9.24 -30.79 31.45
C GLN A 47 10.26 -30.59 32.59
N GLN A 48 10.45 -29.35 33.04
CA GLN A 48 11.32 -29.06 34.18
C GLN A 48 10.78 -29.65 35.48
N VAL A 49 9.48 -29.51 35.74
CA VAL A 49 8.80 -30.11 36.90
C VAL A 49 8.91 -31.63 36.87
N ALA A 50 8.60 -32.26 35.73
CA ALA A 50 8.69 -33.71 35.54
C ALA A 50 10.12 -34.25 35.71
N ALA A 51 11.15 -33.45 35.41
CA ALA A 51 12.55 -33.85 35.59
C ALA A 51 13.06 -33.69 37.04
N VAL A 52 12.58 -32.65 37.75
CA VAL A 52 13.07 -32.28 39.09
C VAL A 52 12.29 -32.99 40.20
N GLN A 53 10.97 -33.10 40.08
CA GLN A 53 10.09 -33.65 41.11
C GLN A 53 10.49 -35.10 41.51
N PRO A 54 10.74 -36.05 40.59
CA PRO A 54 11.14 -37.41 40.98
C PRO A 54 12.48 -37.46 41.71
N ARG A 55 13.40 -36.54 41.40
CA ARG A 55 14.71 -36.44 42.04
C ARG A 55 14.57 -35.93 43.47
N LEU A 56 13.74 -34.92 43.70
CA LEU A 56 13.45 -34.40 45.04
C LEU A 56 12.74 -35.45 45.90
N ILE A 57 11.77 -36.17 45.35
CA ILE A 57 11.10 -37.28 46.05
C ILE A 57 12.11 -38.36 46.45
N THR A 58 13.00 -38.76 45.53
CA THR A 58 14.03 -39.77 45.82
C THR A 58 15.00 -39.29 46.91
N MET A 59 15.42 -38.02 46.87
CA MET A 59 16.28 -37.42 47.90
C MET A 59 15.59 -37.43 49.26
N LEU A 60 14.33 -36.98 49.35
CA LEU A 60 13.56 -36.96 50.59
C LEU A 60 13.37 -38.37 51.17
N ARG A 61 13.12 -39.38 50.32
CA ARG A 61 13.07 -40.79 50.76
C ARG A 61 14.37 -41.25 51.40
N VAL A 62 15.51 -40.91 50.79
CA VAL A 62 16.82 -41.26 51.33
C VAL A 62 17.10 -40.54 52.65
N GLN A 63 16.72 -39.26 52.74
CA GLN A 63 16.88 -38.45 53.95
C GLN A 63 16.03 -38.96 55.12
N LEU A 64 14.74 -39.25 54.89
CA LEU A 64 13.84 -39.81 55.89
C LEU A 64 14.28 -41.22 56.33
N ALA A 65 14.78 -42.05 55.40
CA ALA A 65 15.34 -43.36 55.75
C ALA A 65 16.62 -43.25 56.59
N ALA A 66 17.47 -42.26 56.31
CA ALA A 66 18.67 -41.98 57.11
C ALA A 66 18.28 -41.51 58.52
N ILE A 67 17.30 -40.62 58.63
CA ILE A 67 16.73 -40.17 59.92
C ILE A 67 16.16 -41.36 60.71
N SER A 68 15.37 -42.23 60.07
CA SER A 68 14.85 -43.46 60.70
C SER A 68 15.96 -44.36 61.23
N ASN A 69 17.07 -44.50 60.50
CA ASN A 69 18.21 -45.28 60.95
C ASN A 69 18.96 -44.62 62.12
N ILE A 70 19.08 -43.29 62.13
CA ILE A 70 19.66 -42.55 63.25
C ILE A 70 18.81 -42.72 64.51
N ASN A 71 17.48 -42.69 64.38
CA ASN A 71 16.58 -42.92 65.50
C ASN A 71 16.74 -44.33 66.10
N LYS A 72 16.89 -45.36 65.24
CA LYS A 72 17.14 -46.74 65.65
C LYS A 72 18.43 -46.95 66.44
N LEU A 73 19.44 -46.08 66.28
CA LEU A 73 20.70 -46.16 67.02
C LEU A 73 20.58 -45.73 68.49
N ARG A 74 19.41 -45.27 68.95
CA ARG A 74 19.13 -44.83 70.33
C ARG A 74 20.13 -43.80 70.86
N ILE A 75 20.62 -42.95 69.96
CA ILE A 75 21.53 -41.84 70.27
C ILE A 75 20.72 -40.61 70.75
N LEU A 76 19.41 -40.62 70.49
CA LEU A 76 18.47 -39.56 70.81
C LEU A 76 17.76 -39.82 72.14
N ASP A 77 17.38 -38.74 72.83
CA ASP A 77 16.59 -38.82 74.05
C ASP A 77 15.22 -39.45 73.79
N SER A 78 14.84 -40.44 74.61
CA SER A 78 13.64 -41.28 74.47
C SER A 78 12.30 -40.53 74.57
N THR A 79 12.34 -39.21 74.79
CA THR A 79 11.19 -38.32 74.94
C THR A 79 10.72 -37.72 73.61
N LEU A 80 11.49 -37.87 72.53
CA LEU A 80 11.15 -37.37 71.19
C LEU A 80 10.40 -38.46 70.40
N SER A 81 9.12 -38.22 70.06
CA SER A 81 8.27 -39.13 69.25
C SER A 81 8.54 -38.93 67.76
N ILE A 82 9.75 -39.25 67.31
CA ILE A 82 10.21 -38.97 65.93
C ILE A 82 9.68 -40.03 64.94
N ASP A 83 9.35 -41.24 65.41
CA ASP A 83 8.92 -42.34 64.54
C ASP A 83 7.56 -42.05 63.87
N GLU A 84 6.60 -41.45 64.60
CA GLU A 84 5.28 -41.09 64.06
C GLU A 84 5.40 -40.01 62.98
N ASP A 85 6.23 -38.99 63.21
CA ASP A 85 6.48 -37.90 62.26
C ASP A 85 7.21 -38.39 60.99
N ILE A 86 8.13 -39.35 61.11
CA ILE A 86 8.80 -39.99 59.95
C ILE A 86 7.80 -40.80 59.13
N GLU A 87 6.94 -41.59 59.77
CA GLU A 87 5.90 -42.38 59.10
C GLU A 87 4.87 -41.49 58.40
N GLU A 88 4.45 -40.39 59.03
CA GLU A 88 3.54 -39.41 58.42
C GLU A 88 4.17 -38.75 57.19
N LEU A 89 5.44 -38.34 57.26
CA LEU A 89 6.14 -37.74 56.11
C LEU A 89 6.40 -38.74 55.00
N MET A 90 6.71 -39.99 55.32
CA MET A 90 6.82 -41.05 54.31
C MET A 90 5.48 -41.30 53.61
N GLN A 91 4.37 -41.31 54.36
CA GLN A 91 3.03 -41.49 53.79
C GLN A 91 2.60 -40.30 52.93
N MET A 92 2.91 -39.07 53.35
CA MET A 92 2.69 -37.87 52.54
C MET A 92 3.51 -37.91 51.25
N LEU A 93 4.75 -38.40 51.31
CA LEU A 93 5.65 -38.52 50.15
C LEU A 93 5.23 -39.59 49.14
N GLU A 94 4.49 -40.62 49.58
CA GLU A 94 3.87 -41.61 48.69
C GLU A 94 2.60 -41.08 47.99
N ASN A 95 1.94 -40.10 48.59
CA ASN A 95 0.68 -39.53 48.10
C ASN A 95 0.85 -38.24 47.26
N VAL A 96 2.09 -37.82 46.98
CA VAL A 96 2.37 -36.63 46.16
C VAL A 96 1.88 -36.85 44.73
N ASN A 97 1.07 -35.92 44.22
CA ASN A 97 0.61 -35.95 42.84
C ASN A 97 1.72 -35.56 41.85
N ASP A 98 1.81 -36.26 40.73
CA ASP A 98 2.73 -35.92 39.63
C ASP A 98 2.43 -34.50 39.12
N GLY A 99 3.44 -33.64 39.12
CA GLY A 99 3.36 -32.23 38.70
C GLY A 99 3.15 -31.21 39.82
N ASP A 100 2.79 -31.61 41.05
CA ASP A 100 2.61 -30.66 42.16
C ASP A 100 3.88 -30.52 43.01
N LEU A 101 4.58 -29.39 42.83
CA LEU A 101 5.79 -29.08 43.60
C LEU A 101 5.48 -28.56 45.01
N ASN A 102 4.24 -28.10 45.28
CA ASN A 102 3.90 -27.51 46.58
C ASN A 102 3.88 -28.56 47.69
N ASP A 103 3.36 -29.75 47.38
CA ASP A 103 3.35 -30.88 48.32
C ASP A 103 4.78 -31.33 48.65
N VAL A 104 5.67 -31.38 47.64
CA VAL A 104 7.09 -31.70 47.83
C VAL A 104 7.80 -30.64 48.66
N GLN A 105 7.49 -29.35 48.42
CA GLN A 105 8.04 -28.25 49.20
C GLN A 105 7.63 -28.36 50.68
N LYS A 106 6.35 -28.62 50.96
CA LYS A 106 5.85 -28.79 52.32
C LYS A 106 6.54 -29.94 53.05
N ILE A 107 6.67 -31.10 52.39
CA ILE A 107 7.37 -32.26 52.97
C ILE A 107 8.85 -31.93 53.24
N LEU A 108 9.48 -31.13 52.37
CA LEU A 108 10.86 -30.71 52.56
C LEU A 108 11.01 -29.78 53.76
N GLU A 109 10.09 -28.82 53.94
CA GLU A 109 10.03 -27.96 55.12
C GLU A 109 9.85 -28.77 56.41
N ASP A 110 8.91 -29.72 56.43
CA ASP A 110 8.66 -30.58 57.59
C ASP A 110 9.86 -31.52 57.89
N THR A 111 10.54 -32.00 56.85
CA THR A 111 11.79 -32.79 56.99
C THR A 111 12.92 -31.95 57.60
N THR A 112 13.01 -30.65 57.28
CA THR A 112 14.01 -29.76 57.92
C THR A 112 13.72 -29.53 59.40
N VAL A 113 12.44 -29.42 59.78
CA VAL A 113 12.02 -29.32 61.18
C VAL A 113 12.43 -30.59 61.95
N LEU A 114 12.29 -31.77 61.35
CA LEU A 114 12.75 -33.04 61.94
C LEU A 114 14.26 -33.06 62.19
N TYR A 115 15.07 -32.62 61.21
CA TYR A 115 16.52 -32.52 61.41
C TYR A 115 16.88 -31.59 62.56
N ASP A 116 16.17 -30.47 62.71
CA ASP A 116 16.36 -29.53 63.83
C ASP A 116 16.01 -30.17 65.18
N GLN A 117 14.93 -30.95 65.25
CA GLN A 117 14.55 -31.67 66.47
C GLN A 117 15.57 -32.74 66.86
N ILE A 118 16.06 -33.52 65.88
CA ILE A 118 17.10 -34.53 66.06
C ILE A 118 18.40 -33.88 66.55
N SER A 119 18.81 -32.77 65.95
CA SER A 119 20.05 -32.06 66.32
C SER A 119 20.06 -31.62 67.79
N ARG A 120 18.88 -31.30 68.35
CA ARG A 120 18.72 -30.90 69.75
C ARG A 120 18.67 -32.09 70.71
N GLY A 121 18.41 -33.31 70.22
CA GLY A 121 18.23 -34.54 71.02
C GLY A 121 19.44 -35.47 71.13
N ILE A 122 20.51 -35.27 70.35
CA ILE A 122 21.70 -36.14 70.35
C ILE A 122 22.46 -35.99 71.67
N THR A 123 22.54 -37.07 72.46
CA THR A 123 23.32 -37.12 73.72
C THR A 123 24.66 -37.84 73.50
N ALA A 124 25.79 -37.15 73.67
CA ALA A 124 27.12 -37.75 73.50
C ALA A 124 27.48 -38.67 74.68
N ARG A 125 27.68 -39.97 74.43
CA ARG A 125 28.05 -40.98 75.43
C ARG A 125 29.55 -41.26 75.37
N SER A 126 30.35 -40.64 76.25
CA SER A 126 31.79 -40.93 76.39
C SER A 126 32.03 -42.31 77.01
N GLN A 127 32.75 -43.20 76.31
CA GLN A 127 33.27 -44.47 76.84
C GLN A 127 34.73 -44.29 77.30
N SER A 128 35.08 -44.82 78.47
CA SER A 128 36.38 -44.74 79.14
C SER A 128 37.07 -46.11 79.10
N ASP A 129 38.25 -46.20 78.49
CA ASP A 129 39.11 -47.38 78.44
C ASP A 129 39.76 -47.67 79.80
N SER A 130 39.69 -48.93 80.26
CA SER A 130 40.34 -49.39 81.50
C SER A 130 40.69 -50.87 81.38
N TRP A 131 41.84 -51.21 80.79
CA TRP A 131 42.42 -52.57 80.89
C TRP A 131 43.94 -52.55 80.62
N THR A 132 44.76 -52.56 81.68
CA THR A 132 46.10 -53.16 81.66
C THR A 132 46.46 -53.67 83.06
N MET A 133 46.55 -54.99 83.22
CA MET A 133 47.12 -55.68 84.39
C MET A 133 47.85 -56.92 83.88
N THR A 134 49.14 -57.04 84.18
CA THR A 134 49.88 -58.32 84.23
C THR A 134 50.98 -58.19 85.28
N GLU A 135 50.81 -58.93 86.38
CA GLU A 135 51.83 -59.18 87.41
C GLU A 135 52.70 -60.40 87.03
N GLU A 136 53.94 -60.42 87.56
CA GLU A 136 54.91 -61.52 87.54
C GLU A 136 54.43 -62.77 88.34
N PRO A 137 55.18 -63.89 88.30
CA PRO A 137 56.07 -64.14 89.45
C PRO A 137 57.42 -64.81 89.12
N GLU A 138 58.43 -64.47 89.94
CA GLU A 138 59.68 -65.18 90.14
C GLU A 138 59.48 -66.58 90.77
N GLY A 139 60.35 -67.55 90.43
CA GLY A 139 60.74 -68.60 91.38
C GLY A 139 61.13 -69.99 90.83
N ARG A 140 62.45 -70.28 90.95
CA ARG A 140 63.04 -71.41 91.72
C ARG A 140 63.71 -72.59 90.96
N ALA A 141 64.97 -72.84 91.41
CA ALA A 141 65.70 -74.10 91.63
C ALA A 141 66.52 -74.78 90.52
N PHE A 142 67.83 -74.82 90.78
CA PHE A 142 68.86 -75.80 90.38
C PHE A 142 68.38 -77.27 90.43
N PHE A 143 68.62 -78.07 89.39
CA PHE A 143 69.36 -79.36 89.36
C PHE A 143 69.38 -79.98 87.93
N THR A 144 70.55 -80.53 87.51
CA THR A 144 70.83 -81.51 86.41
C THR A 144 70.86 -81.07 84.92
N ASP A 145 72.07 -80.79 84.43
CA ASP A 145 72.45 -80.08 83.18
C ASP A 145 72.39 -80.87 81.83
N GLU A 146 72.09 -82.18 81.80
CA GLU A 146 72.11 -82.97 80.54
C GLU A 146 70.74 -83.46 80.04
N GLU A 147 69.73 -83.60 80.91
CA GLU A 147 68.38 -84.00 80.52
C GLU A 147 67.49 -82.75 80.28
N ASP A 148 67.65 -81.73 81.13
CA ASP A 148 67.04 -80.40 80.97
C ASP A 148 67.44 -79.74 79.65
N THR A 149 68.70 -79.87 79.24
CA THR A 149 69.18 -79.27 77.97
C THR A 149 68.61 -79.97 76.75
N LYS A 150 68.28 -81.27 76.84
CA LYS A 150 67.65 -81.99 75.73
C LYS A 150 66.18 -81.61 75.59
N GLU A 151 65.45 -81.54 76.69
CA GLU A 151 64.07 -81.05 76.68
C GLU A 151 64.00 -79.59 76.23
N GLU A 152 64.91 -78.73 76.69
CA GLU A 152 65.04 -77.34 76.23
C GLU A 152 65.28 -77.26 74.72
N ASN A 153 66.17 -78.10 74.16
CA ASN A 153 66.38 -78.18 72.70
C ASN A 153 65.13 -78.64 71.94
N GLU A 154 64.35 -79.59 72.48
CA GLU A 154 63.10 -80.07 71.88
C GLU A 154 62.02 -78.98 71.90
N TRP A 155 61.89 -78.25 73.01
CA TRP A 155 60.99 -77.08 73.12
C TRP A 155 61.42 -75.92 72.22
N GLU A 156 62.72 -75.64 72.10
CA GLU A 156 63.24 -74.65 71.16
C GLU A 156 62.92 -75.00 69.70
N ALA A 157 63.04 -76.29 69.35
CA ALA A 157 62.69 -76.79 68.02
C ALA A 157 61.17 -76.67 67.76
N GLU A 158 60.32 -77.01 68.73
CA GLU A 158 58.87 -76.87 68.63
C GLU A 158 58.45 -75.39 68.53
N MET A 159 59.03 -74.52 69.36
CA MET A 159 58.80 -73.07 69.30
C MET A 159 59.17 -72.51 67.93
N THR A 160 60.32 -72.93 67.39
CA THR A 160 60.76 -72.53 66.05
C THR A 160 59.82 -73.06 64.96
N ALA A 161 59.33 -74.30 65.10
CA ALA A 161 58.37 -74.88 64.17
C ALA A 161 57.01 -74.15 64.18
N ILE A 162 56.50 -73.80 65.38
CA ILE A 162 55.27 -73.01 65.53
C ILE A 162 55.46 -71.61 64.95
N GLN A 163 56.57 -70.94 65.26
CA GLN A 163 56.89 -69.63 64.71
C GLN A 163 56.96 -69.66 63.18
N ASN A 164 57.63 -70.66 62.60
CA ASN A 164 57.69 -70.84 61.14
C ASN A 164 56.31 -71.13 60.53
N THR A 165 55.48 -71.90 61.21
CA THR A 165 54.12 -72.21 60.76
C THR A 165 53.24 -70.96 60.76
N HIS A 166 53.21 -70.21 61.88
CA HIS A 166 52.50 -68.94 61.97
C HIS A 166 53.02 -67.91 60.96
N GLN A 167 54.33 -67.82 60.77
CA GLN A 167 54.93 -66.93 59.78
C GLN A 167 54.47 -67.30 58.36
N SER A 168 54.46 -68.59 58.03
CA SER A 168 53.94 -69.07 56.74
C SER A 168 52.46 -68.78 56.56
N GLU A 169 51.64 -68.97 57.60
CA GLU A 169 50.21 -68.64 57.56
C GLU A 169 49.97 -67.15 57.34
N ILE A 170 50.70 -66.28 58.05
CA ILE A 170 50.66 -64.82 57.85
C ILE A 170 51.04 -64.45 56.42
N GLU A 171 52.12 -65.02 55.89
CA GLU A 171 52.56 -64.79 54.51
C GLU A 171 51.52 -65.27 53.47
N THR A 172 50.88 -66.42 53.71
CA THR A 172 49.82 -66.91 52.81
C THR A 172 48.59 -66.01 52.84
N MET A 173 48.19 -65.52 54.02
CA MET A 173 47.10 -64.56 54.17
C MET A 173 47.44 -63.24 53.47
N GLN A 174 48.65 -62.72 53.67
CA GLN A 174 49.14 -61.51 53.00
C GLN A 174 49.09 -61.68 51.48
N HIS A 175 49.62 -62.78 50.95
CA HIS A 175 49.61 -63.04 49.51
C HIS A 175 48.18 -63.16 48.93
N ASN A 176 47.23 -63.74 49.68
CA ASN A 176 45.83 -63.80 49.28
C ASN A 176 45.21 -62.39 49.20
N TYR A 177 45.40 -61.56 50.22
CA TYR A 177 44.90 -60.18 50.21
C TYR A 177 45.56 -59.33 49.12
N GLU A 178 46.87 -59.49 48.88
CA GLU A 178 47.56 -58.82 47.78
C GLU A 178 46.97 -59.20 46.42
N ARG A 179 46.70 -60.49 46.20
CA ARG A 179 46.06 -60.99 44.97
C ARG A 179 44.65 -60.43 44.79
N GLN A 180 43.85 -60.39 45.86
CA GLN A 180 42.51 -59.80 45.83
C GLN A 180 42.57 -58.31 45.51
N LEU A 181 43.45 -57.56 46.18
CA LEU A 181 43.66 -56.12 45.91
C LEU A 181 44.15 -55.87 44.49
N LYS A 182 45.01 -56.73 43.94
CA LYS A 182 45.45 -56.63 42.54
C LYS A 182 44.28 -56.81 41.57
N THR A 183 43.45 -57.82 41.78
CA THR A 183 42.26 -58.09 40.95
C THR A 183 41.26 -56.93 41.00
N MET A 184 41.04 -56.34 42.18
CA MET A 184 40.17 -55.18 42.33
C MET A 184 40.75 -53.93 41.64
N ARG A 185 42.06 -53.72 41.71
CA ARG A 185 42.75 -52.63 40.99
C ARG A 185 42.62 -52.76 39.47
N GLU A 186 42.85 -53.95 38.93
CA GLU A 186 42.69 -54.22 37.49
C GLU A 186 41.24 -53.99 37.04
N ARG A 187 40.25 -54.41 37.84
CA ARG A 187 38.83 -54.13 37.57
C ARG A 187 38.51 -52.63 37.54
N ILE A 188 39.06 -51.87 38.50
CA ILE A 188 38.89 -50.42 38.55
C ILE A 188 39.51 -49.78 37.31
N GLU A 189 40.72 -50.17 36.92
CA GLU A 189 41.41 -49.64 35.74
C GLU A 189 40.64 -49.95 34.44
N HIS A 190 40.10 -51.17 34.30
CA HIS A 190 39.25 -51.53 33.17
C HIS A 190 37.97 -50.70 33.11
N GLU A 191 37.32 -50.43 34.24
CA GLU A 191 36.12 -49.59 34.27
C GLU A 191 36.46 -48.11 34.01
N GLU A 192 37.59 -47.61 34.51
CA GLU A 192 38.07 -46.25 34.23
C GLU A 192 38.41 -46.05 32.74
N THR A 193 39.06 -47.03 32.11
CA THR A 193 39.34 -46.97 30.67
C THR A 193 38.07 -47.05 29.83
N ARG A 194 37.09 -47.88 30.25
CA ARG A 194 35.76 -47.93 29.62
C ARG A 194 35.03 -46.59 29.76
N ARG A 195 35.01 -46.01 30.96
CA ARG A 195 34.42 -44.69 31.23
C ARG A 195 35.06 -43.61 30.36
N ARG A 196 36.39 -43.61 30.23
CA ARG A 196 37.11 -42.66 29.40
C ARG A 196 36.69 -42.75 27.92
N LYS A 197 36.58 -43.96 27.37
CA LYS A 197 36.11 -44.17 25.98
C LYS A 197 34.68 -43.67 25.78
N LEU A 198 33.76 -43.98 26.69
CA LEU A 198 32.38 -43.50 26.62
C LEU A 198 32.31 -41.97 26.73
N GLN A 199 33.17 -41.36 27.54
CA GLN A 199 33.26 -39.91 27.64
C GLN A 199 33.81 -39.27 26.34
N GLU A 200 34.81 -39.89 25.71
CA GLU A 200 35.33 -39.46 24.40
C GLU A 200 34.25 -39.59 23.30
N GLU A 201 33.51 -40.69 23.26
CA GLU A 201 32.39 -40.88 22.34
C GLU A 201 31.28 -39.83 22.55
N LEU A 202 30.93 -39.54 23.80
CA LEU A 202 29.95 -38.50 24.12
C LEU A 202 30.40 -37.13 23.59
N VAL A 203 31.65 -36.74 23.87
CA VAL A 203 32.21 -35.46 23.37
C VAL A 203 32.21 -35.44 21.84
N GLN A 204 32.53 -36.55 21.19
CA GLN A 204 32.53 -36.64 19.74
C GLN A 204 31.11 -36.50 19.15
N ILE A 205 30.10 -37.08 19.80
CA ILE A 205 28.70 -36.94 19.38
C ILE A 205 28.22 -35.51 19.59
N THR A 206 28.49 -34.92 20.76
CA THR A 206 28.13 -33.53 21.06
C THR A 206 28.75 -32.56 20.07
N THR A 207 30.05 -32.69 19.78
CA THR A 207 30.73 -31.82 18.81
C THR A 207 30.20 -31.96 17.38
N ARG A 208 29.84 -33.19 16.94
CA ARG A 208 29.18 -33.39 15.64
C ARG A 208 27.78 -32.80 15.60
N ASN A 209 27.01 -32.94 16.67
CA ASN A 209 25.68 -32.35 16.78
C ASN A 209 25.77 -30.82 16.72
N ASP A 210 26.68 -30.21 17.47
CA ASP A 210 26.93 -28.77 17.45
C ASP A 210 27.28 -28.29 16.04
N GLN A 211 28.18 -28.99 15.34
CA GLN A 211 28.52 -28.68 13.94
C GLN A 211 27.29 -28.76 13.02
N SER A 212 26.51 -29.83 13.12
CA SER A 212 25.28 -30.00 12.34
C SER A 212 24.28 -28.87 12.62
N LEU A 213 24.12 -28.49 13.89
CA LEU A 213 23.23 -27.41 14.31
C LEU A 213 23.72 -26.06 13.77
N THR A 214 25.03 -25.80 13.80
CA THR A 214 25.62 -24.59 13.21
C THR A 214 25.40 -24.53 11.70
N THR A 215 25.57 -25.64 10.97
CA THR A 215 25.29 -25.69 9.53
C THR A 215 23.82 -25.44 9.23
N VAL A 216 22.90 -26.03 9.98
CA VAL A 216 21.47 -25.80 9.81
C VAL A 216 21.10 -24.34 10.11
N LYS A 217 21.62 -23.77 11.20
CA LYS A 217 21.43 -22.34 11.53
C LYS A 217 21.93 -21.43 10.40
N ALA A 218 23.13 -21.68 9.90
CA ALA A 218 23.69 -20.92 8.79
C ALA A 218 22.83 -21.00 7.52
N SER A 219 22.30 -22.19 7.19
CA SER A 219 21.42 -22.35 6.02
C SER A 219 20.09 -21.61 6.15
N PHE A 220 19.51 -21.55 7.35
CA PHE A 220 18.31 -20.76 7.59
C PHE A 220 18.60 -19.26 7.56
N GLU A 221 19.74 -18.83 8.10
CA GLU A 221 20.17 -17.43 8.05
C GLU A 221 20.39 -16.97 6.61
N GLU A 222 21.02 -17.80 5.77
CA GLU A 222 21.18 -17.57 4.33
C GLU A 222 19.83 -17.45 3.61
N MET A 223 18.90 -18.38 3.85
CA MET A 223 17.55 -18.32 3.24
C MET A 223 16.79 -17.05 3.65
N LEU A 224 16.88 -16.65 4.92
CA LEU A 224 16.25 -15.43 5.41
C LEU A 224 16.88 -14.18 4.79
N GLU A 225 18.20 -14.18 4.59
CA GLU A 225 18.90 -13.08 3.93
C GLU A 225 18.56 -12.99 2.45
N GLU A 226 18.45 -14.13 1.75
CA GLU A 226 18.02 -14.19 0.35
C GLU A 226 16.60 -13.62 0.19
N GLN A 227 15.67 -13.98 1.08
CA GLN A 227 14.32 -13.40 1.06
C GLN A 227 14.32 -11.89 1.31
N ARG A 228 15.12 -11.42 2.29
CA ARG A 228 15.27 -9.98 2.57
C ARG A 228 15.83 -9.24 1.36
N SER A 229 16.88 -9.77 0.73
CA SER A 229 17.48 -9.20 -0.48
C SER A 229 16.49 -9.18 -1.63
N GLY A 230 15.78 -10.28 -1.86
CA GLY A 230 14.77 -10.38 -2.92
C GLY A 230 13.68 -9.32 -2.79
N PHE A 231 13.10 -9.14 -1.59
CA PHE A 231 12.10 -8.09 -1.38
C PHE A 231 12.69 -6.68 -1.53
N GLN A 232 13.92 -6.47 -1.08
CA GLN A 232 14.60 -5.18 -1.24
C GLN A 232 14.82 -4.85 -2.73
N GLU A 233 15.28 -5.82 -3.52
CA GLU A 233 15.46 -5.70 -4.96
C GLU A 233 14.13 -5.45 -5.69
N GLU A 234 13.06 -6.16 -5.34
CA GLU A 234 11.72 -5.92 -5.88
C GLU A 234 11.23 -4.50 -5.57
N MET A 235 11.44 -4.02 -4.34
CA MET A 235 11.08 -2.65 -3.96
C MET A 235 11.91 -1.60 -4.71
N GLU A 236 13.19 -1.85 -4.95
CA GLU A 236 14.05 -0.96 -5.76
C GLU A 236 13.63 -0.95 -7.23
N GLN A 237 13.32 -2.13 -7.78
CA GLN A 237 12.84 -2.27 -9.14
C GLN A 237 11.49 -1.55 -9.33
N LEU A 238 10.56 -1.71 -8.39
CA LEU A 238 9.27 -1.02 -8.44
C LEU A 238 9.43 0.52 -8.39
N ARG A 239 10.35 1.03 -7.55
CA ARG A 239 10.66 2.47 -7.52
C ARG A 239 11.25 2.95 -8.85
N LYS A 240 12.14 2.17 -9.45
CA LYS A 240 12.75 2.49 -10.75
C LYS A 240 11.72 2.51 -11.88
N ASP A 241 10.82 1.53 -11.90
CA ASP A 241 9.76 1.45 -12.90
C ASP A 241 8.77 2.60 -12.74
N HIS A 242 8.35 2.91 -11.51
CA HIS A 242 7.52 4.08 -11.24
C HIS A 242 8.17 5.39 -11.70
N GLN A 243 9.47 5.58 -11.42
CA GLN A 243 10.20 6.76 -11.87
C GLN A 243 10.26 6.84 -13.41
N LYS A 244 10.47 5.71 -14.07
CA LYS A 244 10.46 5.60 -15.53
C LYS A 244 9.10 5.99 -16.12
N GLU A 245 8.01 5.45 -15.59
CA GLU A 245 6.64 5.79 -16.01
C GLU A 245 6.34 7.28 -15.85
N LEU A 246 6.78 7.87 -14.74
CA LEU A 246 6.59 9.28 -14.47
C LEU A 246 7.36 10.17 -15.46
N ASP A 247 8.54 9.74 -15.90
CA ASP A 247 9.32 10.44 -16.92
C ASP A 247 8.74 10.26 -18.33
N GLU A 248 8.17 9.08 -18.63
CA GLU A 248 7.40 8.84 -19.85
C GLU A 248 6.13 9.71 -19.90
N GLU A 249 5.40 9.86 -18.79
CA GLU A 249 4.22 10.74 -18.70
C GLU A 249 4.61 12.21 -18.90
N LYS A 250 5.71 12.66 -18.28
CA LYS A 250 6.26 14.00 -18.52
C LYS A 250 6.60 14.20 -19.99
N ALA A 251 7.23 13.23 -20.64
CA ALA A 251 7.58 13.32 -22.05
C ALA A 251 6.33 13.38 -22.96
N ALA A 252 5.34 12.52 -22.71
CA ALA A 252 4.08 12.53 -23.44
C ALA A 252 3.33 13.87 -23.26
N THR A 253 3.31 14.41 -22.05
CA THR A 253 2.68 15.71 -21.77
C THR A 253 3.38 16.85 -22.51
N ARG A 254 4.71 16.84 -22.58
CA ARG A 254 5.47 17.83 -23.38
C ARG A 254 5.10 17.74 -24.86
N LEU A 255 5.05 16.54 -25.43
CA LEU A 255 4.65 16.33 -26.83
C LEU A 255 3.22 16.82 -27.11
N ALA A 256 2.27 16.55 -26.19
CA ALA A 256 0.90 17.03 -26.31
C ALA A 256 0.83 18.57 -26.29
N LEU A 257 1.57 19.21 -25.39
CA LEU A 257 1.65 20.68 -25.32
C LEU A 257 2.28 21.28 -26.59
N GLU A 258 3.31 20.65 -27.15
CA GLU A 258 3.90 21.07 -28.42
C GLU A 258 2.94 20.93 -29.60
N ALA A 259 2.17 19.83 -29.65
CA ALA A 259 1.15 19.63 -30.67
C ALA A 259 0.05 20.70 -30.59
N VAL A 260 -0.43 21.02 -29.38
CA VAL A 260 -1.40 22.10 -29.17
C VAL A 260 -0.84 23.46 -29.58
N ARG A 261 0.42 23.76 -29.26
CA ARG A 261 1.07 25.00 -29.71
C ARG A 261 1.13 25.09 -31.23
N ARG A 262 1.58 24.02 -31.91
CA ARG A 262 1.61 23.97 -33.39
C ARG A 262 0.22 24.14 -34.00
N ALA A 263 -0.78 23.42 -33.51
CA ALA A 263 -2.16 23.54 -34.00
C ALA A 263 -2.71 24.97 -33.82
N HIS A 264 -2.39 25.63 -32.70
CA HIS A 264 -2.78 27.01 -32.46
C HIS A 264 -2.09 28.00 -33.40
N GLU A 265 -0.79 27.84 -33.65
CA GLU A 265 -0.03 28.64 -34.61
C GLU A 265 -0.55 28.47 -36.05
N GLU A 266 -0.93 27.25 -36.43
CA GLU A 266 -1.56 26.95 -37.72
C GLU A 266 -2.93 27.61 -37.85
N GLU A 267 -3.79 27.56 -36.82
CA GLU A 267 -5.09 28.23 -36.87
C GLU A 267 -4.95 29.76 -36.92
N LEU A 268 -4.00 30.35 -36.19
CA LEU A 268 -3.67 31.77 -36.32
C LEU A 268 -3.23 32.11 -37.75
N SER A 269 -2.34 31.31 -38.33
CA SER A 269 -1.89 31.48 -39.73
C SER A 269 -3.06 31.34 -40.71
N ARG A 270 -3.99 30.40 -40.47
CA ARG A 270 -5.19 30.22 -41.28
C ARG A 270 -6.15 31.40 -41.17
N GLN A 271 -6.37 31.93 -39.98
CA GLN A 271 -7.16 33.14 -39.77
C GLN A 271 -6.53 34.35 -40.46
N GLN A 272 -5.21 34.49 -40.37
CA GLN A 272 -4.46 35.53 -41.05
C GLN A 272 -4.66 35.42 -42.58
N ARG A 273 -4.48 34.22 -43.15
CA ARG A 273 -4.73 33.95 -44.58
C ARG A 273 -6.17 34.26 -45.00
N LYS A 274 -7.17 33.88 -44.20
CA LYS A 274 -8.57 34.22 -44.47
C LYS A 274 -8.82 35.72 -44.48
N LYS A 275 -8.24 36.47 -43.54
CA LYS A 275 -8.31 37.94 -43.52
C LYS A 275 -7.67 38.54 -44.77
N TYR A 276 -6.48 38.07 -45.16
CA TYR A 276 -5.83 38.52 -46.40
C TYR A 276 -6.65 38.20 -47.65
N ALA A 277 -7.20 36.99 -47.75
CA ALA A 277 -8.05 36.61 -48.88
C ALA A 277 -9.32 37.47 -48.98
N MET A 278 -9.96 37.79 -47.85
CA MET A 278 -11.12 38.69 -47.80
C MET A 278 -10.74 40.12 -48.22
N LEU A 279 -9.59 40.62 -47.78
CA LEU A 279 -9.09 41.94 -48.19
C LEU A 279 -8.80 41.98 -49.69
N GLU A 280 -8.24 40.90 -50.26
CA GLU A 280 -7.99 40.83 -51.70
C GLU A 280 -9.29 40.75 -52.49
N GLN A 281 -10.28 39.98 -52.03
CA GLN A 281 -11.62 39.96 -52.64
C GLN A 281 -12.28 41.35 -52.62
N MET A 282 -12.25 42.05 -51.48
CA MET A 282 -12.78 43.42 -51.39
C MET A 282 -12.06 44.38 -52.34
N ARG A 283 -10.74 44.21 -52.50
CA ARG A 283 -9.94 44.98 -53.44
C ARG A 283 -10.35 44.68 -54.89
N GLU A 284 -10.51 43.41 -55.25
CA GLU A 284 -10.98 42.99 -56.59
C GLU A 284 -12.37 43.54 -56.90
N GLU A 285 -13.32 43.44 -55.97
CA GLU A 285 -14.67 44.00 -56.11
C GLU A 285 -14.62 45.53 -56.30
N LEU A 286 -13.78 46.23 -55.53
CA LEU A 286 -13.60 47.69 -55.67
C LEU A 286 -13.01 48.05 -57.04
N THR A 287 -12.03 47.28 -57.53
CA THR A 287 -11.45 47.50 -58.87
C THR A 287 -12.46 47.23 -59.98
N THR A 288 -13.27 46.17 -59.84
CA THR A 288 -14.33 45.82 -60.80
C THR A 288 -15.40 46.89 -60.83
N LEU A 289 -15.84 47.37 -59.66
CA LEU A 289 -16.80 48.46 -59.55
C LEU A 289 -16.25 49.76 -60.13
N SER A 290 -14.97 50.07 -59.88
CA SER A 290 -14.30 51.25 -60.44
C SER A 290 -14.23 51.18 -61.97
N ALA A 291 -13.94 50.01 -62.54
CA ALA A 291 -13.94 49.78 -63.98
C ALA A 291 -15.35 49.87 -64.59
N ALA A 292 -16.37 49.31 -63.92
CA ALA A 292 -17.75 49.43 -64.36
C ALA A 292 -18.25 50.87 -64.31
N TYR A 293 -17.88 51.61 -63.26
CA TYR A 293 -18.20 53.03 -63.11
C TYR A 293 -17.51 53.87 -64.19
N SER A 294 -16.22 53.64 -64.45
CA SER A 294 -15.51 54.36 -65.52
C SER A 294 -16.10 54.07 -66.90
N ALA A 295 -16.48 52.82 -67.18
CA ALA A 295 -17.19 52.45 -68.40
C ALA A 295 -18.55 53.18 -68.53
N LYS A 296 -19.31 53.29 -67.42
CA LYS A 296 -20.56 54.05 -67.38
C LYS A 296 -20.36 55.54 -67.59
N CYS A 297 -19.28 56.13 -67.08
CA CYS A 297 -18.95 57.53 -67.36
C CYS A 297 -18.67 57.75 -68.86
N VAL A 298 -17.96 56.83 -69.51
CA VAL A 298 -17.71 56.89 -70.96
C VAL A 298 -19.02 56.72 -71.75
N GLU A 299 -19.88 55.78 -71.36
CA GLU A 299 -21.20 55.60 -71.98
C GLU A 299 -22.06 56.87 -71.84
N ASN A 300 -22.10 57.48 -70.66
CA ASN A 300 -22.83 58.74 -70.45
C ASN A 300 -22.25 59.86 -71.33
N ALA A 301 -20.93 60.01 -71.40
CA ALA A 301 -20.31 61.00 -72.28
C ALA A 301 -20.67 60.75 -73.76
N GLN A 302 -20.70 59.49 -74.21
CA GLN A 302 -21.15 59.13 -75.56
C GLN A 302 -22.64 59.44 -75.79
N LEU A 303 -23.49 59.21 -74.79
CA LEU A 303 -24.91 59.57 -74.87
C LEU A 303 -25.11 61.08 -74.91
N ASP A 304 -24.36 61.84 -74.11
CA ASP A 304 -24.37 63.29 -74.12
C ASP A 304 -23.89 63.85 -75.47
N GLU A 305 -22.84 63.27 -76.07
CA GLU A 305 -22.41 63.59 -77.43
C GLU A 305 -23.50 63.29 -78.47
N ARG A 306 -24.16 62.13 -78.39
CA ARG A 306 -25.26 61.77 -79.29
C ARG A 306 -26.47 62.69 -79.13
N LEU A 307 -26.85 63.01 -77.89
CA LEU A 307 -27.92 63.96 -77.60
C LEU A 307 -27.58 65.33 -78.16
N SER A 308 -26.34 65.79 -77.95
CA SER A 308 -25.85 67.06 -78.49
C SER A 308 -25.89 67.06 -80.02
N ALA A 309 -25.47 65.98 -80.68
CA ALA A 309 -25.53 65.84 -82.14
C ALA A 309 -26.98 65.82 -82.68
N LEU A 310 -27.90 65.11 -82.01
CA LEU A 310 -29.33 65.12 -82.37
C LEU A 310 -29.96 66.50 -82.18
N MET A 311 -29.60 67.21 -81.10
CA MET A 311 -30.05 68.58 -80.86
C MET A 311 -29.51 69.54 -81.93
N GLU A 312 -28.24 69.40 -82.33
CA GLU A 312 -27.63 70.19 -83.41
C GLU A 312 -28.29 69.87 -84.77
N GLN A 313 -28.57 68.59 -85.07
CA GLN A 313 -29.32 68.19 -86.26
C GLN A 313 -30.74 68.76 -86.25
N ARG A 314 -31.44 68.68 -85.11
CA ARG A 314 -32.78 69.26 -84.95
C ARG A 314 -32.77 70.77 -85.14
N SER A 315 -31.77 71.48 -84.64
CA SER A 315 -31.62 72.92 -84.86
C SER A 315 -31.34 73.25 -86.34
N ARG A 316 -30.62 72.39 -87.06
CA ARG A 316 -30.37 72.53 -88.51
C ARG A 316 -31.59 72.19 -89.39
N GLU A 317 -32.36 71.17 -89.03
CA GLU A 317 -33.49 70.66 -89.83
C GLU A 317 -34.85 71.26 -89.44
N GLY A 318 -35.06 71.62 -88.17
CA GLY A 318 -36.39 71.88 -87.62
C GLY A 318 -36.80 73.34 -87.52
N ASP A 319 -35.87 74.30 -87.43
CA ASP A 319 -36.26 75.65 -87.03
C ASP A 319 -36.49 76.60 -88.22
N SER A 320 -36.05 76.26 -89.43
CA SER A 320 -36.23 77.13 -90.59
C SER A 320 -37.37 76.67 -91.50
N THR A 321 -37.44 75.38 -91.85
CA THR A 321 -38.42 74.90 -92.84
C THR A 321 -39.80 74.64 -92.26
N ASP A 322 -39.89 74.08 -91.06
CA ASP A 322 -41.18 73.80 -90.42
C ASP A 322 -41.81 75.08 -89.85
N VAL A 323 -41.00 75.98 -89.30
CA VAL A 323 -41.45 77.31 -88.88
C VAL A 323 -41.92 78.13 -90.09
N GLN A 324 -41.21 78.10 -91.22
CA GLN A 324 -41.66 78.79 -92.44
C GLN A 324 -42.90 78.15 -93.06
N ARG A 325 -43.04 76.82 -93.05
CA ARG A 325 -44.29 76.14 -93.50
C ARG A 325 -45.48 76.52 -92.63
N LEU A 326 -45.32 76.48 -91.31
CA LEU A 326 -46.37 76.85 -90.37
C LEU A 326 -46.71 78.34 -90.47
N GLN A 327 -45.74 79.22 -90.69
CA GLN A 327 -45.99 80.64 -90.97
C GLN A 327 -46.73 80.86 -92.30
N HIS A 328 -46.35 80.15 -93.36
CA HIS A 328 -47.05 80.19 -94.64
C HIS A 328 -48.50 79.70 -94.48
N ASP A 329 -48.70 78.55 -93.83
CA ASP A 329 -50.05 78.00 -93.60
C ASP A 329 -50.90 78.91 -92.70
N LEU A 330 -50.31 79.53 -91.67
CA LEU A 330 -50.99 80.55 -90.87
C LEU A 330 -51.43 81.74 -91.73
N SER A 331 -50.54 82.28 -92.57
CA SER A 331 -50.90 83.41 -93.46
C SER A 331 -52.01 83.06 -94.46
N VAL A 332 -52.01 81.82 -94.98
CA VAL A 332 -53.08 81.32 -95.85
C VAL A 332 -54.39 81.21 -95.06
N ARG A 333 -54.36 80.66 -93.85
CA ARG A 333 -55.54 80.54 -92.99
C ARG A 333 -56.08 81.91 -92.57
N ASP A 334 -55.21 82.87 -92.24
CA ASP A 334 -55.60 84.25 -91.92
C ASP A 334 -56.27 84.93 -93.13
N SER A 335 -55.77 84.69 -94.34
CA SER A 335 -56.42 85.20 -95.57
C SER A 335 -57.81 84.60 -95.80
N GLN A 336 -57.99 83.30 -95.50
CA GLN A 336 -59.30 82.63 -95.54
C GLN A 336 -60.24 83.15 -94.46
N VAL A 337 -59.75 83.38 -93.24
CA VAL A 337 -60.52 83.99 -92.16
C VAL A 337 -60.95 85.41 -92.54
N ALA A 338 -60.07 86.21 -93.14
CA ALA A 338 -60.40 87.55 -93.62
C ALA A 338 -61.41 87.55 -94.78
N GLU A 339 -61.41 86.52 -95.63
CA GLU A 339 -62.42 86.32 -96.66
C GLU A 339 -63.77 85.90 -96.07
N LEU A 340 -63.77 84.96 -95.11
CA LEU A 340 -64.96 84.53 -94.39
C LEU A 340 -65.55 85.67 -93.57
N GLN A 341 -64.75 86.48 -92.91
CA GLN A 341 -65.18 87.69 -92.21
C GLN A 341 -65.76 88.72 -93.18
N ARG A 342 -65.18 88.91 -94.38
CA ARG A 342 -65.78 89.77 -95.43
C ARG A 342 -67.11 89.22 -95.93
N ARG A 343 -67.24 87.90 -96.08
CA ARG A 343 -68.50 87.22 -96.44
C ARG A 343 -69.54 87.40 -95.34
N ILE A 344 -69.18 87.16 -94.08
CA ILE A 344 -70.05 87.36 -92.92
C ILE A 344 -70.50 88.83 -92.85
N ALA A 345 -69.58 89.79 -92.95
CA ALA A 345 -69.91 91.22 -92.97
C ALA A 345 -70.74 91.65 -94.20
N ALA A 346 -70.73 90.89 -95.29
CA ALA A 346 -71.61 91.08 -96.44
C ALA A 346 -73.00 90.46 -96.23
N TYR A 347 -73.09 89.33 -95.54
CA TYR A 347 -74.34 88.69 -95.16
C TYR A 347 -75.08 89.45 -94.04
N GLU A 348 -74.35 90.03 -93.08
CA GLU A 348 -74.91 90.84 -91.99
C GLU A 348 -75.53 92.17 -92.49
N ARG A 349 -75.16 92.66 -93.68
CA ARG A 349 -75.71 93.90 -94.25
C ARG A 349 -76.98 93.73 -95.09
N ARG A 350 -77.52 92.51 -95.27
CA ARG A 350 -78.65 92.28 -96.20
C ARG A 350 -79.80 91.39 -95.70
N GLY A 351 -79.95 91.18 -94.41
CA GLY A 351 -81.13 90.47 -93.89
C GLY A 351 -81.19 90.49 -92.39
N GLY A 352 -82.21 91.16 -91.85
CA GLY A 352 -82.56 91.06 -90.43
C GLY A 352 -83.17 89.69 -90.10
N ASP A 353 -82.75 89.17 -88.95
CA ASP A 353 -83.41 88.35 -87.91
C ASP A 353 -84.59 87.42 -88.26
N PRO A 354 -84.82 86.28 -87.55
CA PRO A 354 -84.39 86.00 -86.16
C PRO A 354 -84.00 84.52 -85.80
N SER A 355 -83.48 84.34 -84.58
CA SER A 355 -83.75 83.26 -83.58
C SER A 355 -83.45 81.77 -83.85
N ALA A 356 -82.53 81.20 -83.06
CA ALA A 356 -82.61 79.91 -82.32
C ALA A 356 -81.25 79.68 -81.59
N ALA A 357 -81.08 79.81 -80.27
CA ALA A 357 -81.65 79.09 -79.11
C ALA A 357 -80.91 77.78 -78.73
N ALA A 358 -80.50 77.74 -77.45
CA ALA A 358 -80.11 76.58 -76.60
C ALA A 358 -78.81 75.85 -76.98
N SER A 359 -78.02 75.24 -76.10
CA SER A 359 -78.26 74.59 -74.80
C SER A 359 -76.84 74.34 -74.20
N ASP A 360 -76.48 74.75 -72.99
CA ASP A 360 -76.78 74.13 -71.68
C ASP A 360 -75.60 73.29 -71.12
N ARG A 361 -75.21 73.64 -69.88
CA ARG A 361 -74.51 72.85 -68.82
C ARG A 361 -73.13 72.22 -69.13
N GLY A 362 -72.23 72.01 -68.16
CA GLY A 362 -72.21 72.13 -66.70
C GLY A 362 -70.74 72.12 -66.26
N GLU A 363 -70.34 72.80 -65.18
CA GLU A 363 -70.42 72.31 -63.81
C GLU A 363 -69.73 70.96 -63.54
N VAL A 364 -68.69 71.05 -62.69
CA VAL A 364 -68.47 70.26 -61.47
C VAL A 364 -67.53 69.03 -61.51
N CYS A 365 -66.54 69.16 -60.62
CA CYS A 365 -65.89 68.21 -59.70
C CYS A 365 -65.62 66.76 -60.10
N SER A 366 -64.42 66.31 -59.69
CA SER A 366 -64.20 65.39 -58.55
C SER A 366 -62.81 64.77 -58.74
N GLU A 367 -61.81 65.03 -57.91
CA GLU A 367 -61.69 64.61 -56.50
C GLU A 367 -62.12 63.15 -56.28
N VAL A 368 -61.13 62.24 -56.30
CA VAL A 368 -61.05 60.96 -55.57
C VAL A 368 -59.54 60.65 -55.51
N GLN A 369 -58.76 60.97 -54.48
CA GLN A 369 -58.73 60.50 -53.09
C GLN A 369 -58.57 58.98 -52.90
N CYS A 370 -57.64 58.64 -52.00
CA CYS A 370 -57.47 57.37 -51.28
C CYS A 370 -56.82 56.22 -52.08
N PHE A 371 -55.77 55.55 -51.58
CA PHE A 371 -55.60 54.96 -50.25
C PHE A 371 -54.10 55.00 -49.87
N GLU A 372 -53.70 55.51 -48.70
CA GLU A 372 -53.70 54.86 -47.38
C GLU A 372 -52.87 53.57 -47.29
N LYS A 373 -51.76 53.65 -46.53
CA LYS A 373 -51.32 52.72 -45.45
C LYS A 373 -49.80 52.84 -45.27
N THR A 374 -49.37 53.58 -44.26
CA THR A 374 -48.96 53.03 -42.95
C THR A 374 -47.91 51.92 -43.05
N SER A 375 -46.68 52.23 -42.64
CA SER A 375 -45.93 51.49 -41.62
C SER A 375 -44.46 51.85 -41.70
N SER A 376 -44.11 52.87 -40.92
CA SER A 376 -42.82 52.96 -40.27
C SER A 376 -42.65 51.76 -39.32
N ALA A 377 -41.66 50.91 -39.58
CA ALA A 377 -41.13 49.99 -38.57
C ALA A 377 -39.71 49.56 -38.96
N VAL A 378 -38.74 50.40 -38.56
CA VAL A 378 -37.33 50.03 -38.50
C VAL A 378 -37.19 48.88 -37.51
N LYS A 379 -36.97 47.66 -38.02
CA LYS A 379 -36.59 46.52 -37.19
C LYS A 379 -35.15 46.69 -36.73
N TYR A 380 -34.97 47.26 -35.54
CA TYR A 380 -33.74 47.07 -34.79
C TYR A 380 -33.56 45.57 -34.53
N ARG A 381 -32.56 44.95 -35.15
CA ARG A 381 -32.09 43.64 -34.72
C ARG A 381 -31.55 43.82 -33.30
N LYS A 382 -32.32 43.28 -32.36
CA LYS A 382 -31.98 43.12 -30.95
C LYS A 382 -30.57 42.51 -30.86
N MET A 383 -29.62 43.30 -30.36
CA MET A 383 -28.32 42.82 -29.91
C MET A 383 -28.55 41.61 -29.01
N ASN A 384 -27.99 40.47 -29.39
CA ASN A 384 -27.98 39.28 -28.55
C ASN A 384 -27.24 39.64 -27.28
N LYS A 385 -27.95 39.53 -26.16
CA LYS A 385 -27.39 39.67 -24.82
C LYS A 385 -26.22 38.72 -24.69
N ASN A 386 -25.06 39.33 -24.44
CA ASN A 386 -23.93 38.80 -23.70
C ASN A 386 -24.26 37.47 -22.98
N ARG A 387 -23.81 36.34 -23.51
CA ARG A 387 -23.80 35.03 -22.82
C ARG A 387 -22.69 34.96 -21.75
N ARG A 388 -22.33 36.10 -21.15
CA ARG A 388 -21.32 36.21 -20.10
C ARG A 388 -21.89 36.14 -18.69
N SER A 389 -23.15 35.73 -18.55
CA SER A 389 -23.83 35.49 -17.28
C SER A 389 -24.67 34.21 -17.30
N ASP A 390 -24.18 33.15 -17.98
CA ASP A 390 -24.69 31.80 -17.72
C ASP A 390 -24.00 31.30 -16.44
N THR A 391 -24.71 31.40 -15.32
CA THR A 391 -24.24 30.96 -14.01
C THR A 391 -24.15 29.45 -13.88
N ARG A 392 -24.40 28.68 -14.95
CA ARG A 392 -24.14 27.22 -14.96
C ARG A 392 -22.67 26.83 -14.88
N PHE A 393 -21.73 27.79 -14.97
CA PHE A 393 -20.30 27.54 -14.82
C PHE A 393 -19.60 28.38 -13.74
N HIS A 394 -20.34 29.00 -12.82
CA HIS A 394 -19.76 29.80 -11.71
C HIS A 394 -20.19 29.39 -10.30
N SER A 395 -20.74 28.20 -10.13
CA SER A 395 -20.64 27.51 -8.85
C SER A 395 -19.59 26.42 -9.01
N ASN A 396 -18.36 26.71 -8.59
CA ASN A 396 -17.52 25.65 -8.06
C ASN A 396 -18.39 24.98 -6.98
N PRO A 397 -18.75 23.69 -7.08
CA PRO A 397 -19.31 23.03 -5.93
C PRO A 397 -18.16 23.00 -4.94
N VAL A 398 -18.12 23.98 -4.04
CA VAL A 398 -17.55 23.73 -2.73
C VAL A 398 -18.43 22.62 -2.20
N ILE A 399 -18.01 21.38 -2.45
CA ILE A 399 -18.46 20.23 -1.70
C ILE A 399 -18.14 20.64 -0.28
N SER A 400 -19.16 20.91 0.52
CA SER A 400 -19.00 21.03 1.96
C SER A 400 -18.35 19.73 2.40
N ILE A 401 -17.03 19.78 2.54
CA ILE A 401 -16.27 18.74 3.21
C ILE A 401 -16.90 18.74 4.58
N VAL A 402 -17.48 17.58 4.91
CA VAL A 402 -18.03 17.25 6.21
C VAL A 402 -17.20 17.96 7.27
N GLU A 403 -17.83 18.88 7.99
CA GLU A 403 -17.27 19.59 9.13
C GLU A 403 -16.84 18.51 10.14
N GLY A 404 -15.56 18.12 10.09
CA GLY A 404 -15.00 17.03 10.91
C GLY A 404 -14.04 16.02 10.22
N ALA A 405 -13.76 16.11 8.91
CA ALA A 405 -12.84 15.16 8.26
C ALA A 405 -11.37 15.65 8.28
N SER A 406 -10.44 14.83 8.83
CA SER A 406 -8.99 15.07 8.80
C SER A 406 -8.45 15.22 7.38
N GLU A 407 -7.50 16.16 7.19
CA GLU A 407 -6.93 16.59 5.90
C GLU A 407 -6.43 15.44 4.99
N CYS A 408 -6.05 14.30 5.56
CA CYS A 408 -5.53 13.14 4.83
C CYS A 408 -6.57 12.47 3.91
N LEU A 409 -7.84 12.39 4.32
CA LEU A 409 -8.91 11.76 3.53
C LEU A 409 -9.35 12.62 2.33
N ALA A 410 -9.20 13.94 2.44
CA ALA A 410 -9.61 14.87 1.39
C ALA A 410 -8.73 14.76 0.13
N ASP A 411 -7.47 14.38 0.29
CA ASP A 411 -6.52 14.19 -0.82
C ASP A 411 -6.70 12.84 -1.53
N GLU A 412 -7.25 11.84 -0.84
CA GLU A 412 -7.55 10.53 -1.40
C GLU A 412 -8.84 10.55 -2.25
N VAL A 413 -9.83 11.34 -1.84
CA VAL A 413 -11.05 11.61 -2.63
C VAL A 413 -10.73 12.42 -3.89
N ARG A 414 -9.80 13.39 -3.81
CA ARG A 414 -9.34 14.14 -5.00
C ARG A 414 -8.57 13.27 -5.99
N ARG A 415 -7.77 12.31 -5.50
CA ARG A 415 -7.04 11.35 -6.33
C ARG A 415 -7.95 10.33 -7.01
N SER A 416 -9.02 9.89 -6.35
CA SER A 416 -9.99 8.95 -6.92
C SER A 416 -10.95 9.56 -7.95
N LEU A 417 -11.11 10.89 -7.98
CA LEU A 417 -11.85 11.62 -9.01
C LEU A 417 -10.97 12.01 -10.23
N ALA A 418 -9.66 11.76 -10.18
CA ALA A 418 -8.75 12.07 -11.27
C ALA A 418 -8.82 10.98 -12.36
N VAL A 419 -9.26 11.36 -13.56
CA VAL A 419 -9.33 10.46 -14.73
C VAL A 419 -7.93 9.88 -15.03
N PRO A 420 -7.76 8.55 -15.18
CA PRO A 420 -6.48 7.92 -15.47
C PRO A 420 -5.79 8.48 -16.72
N VAL A 421 -4.47 8.53 -16.70
CA VAL A 421 -3.62 9.14 -17.76
C VAL A 421 -3.85 8.51 -19.13
N SER A 422 -4.01 7.19 -19.17
CA SER A 422 -4.32 6.42 -20.38
C SER A 422 -5.67 6.79 -21.00
N GLU A 423 -6.66 7.09 -20.18
CA GLU A 423 -7.98 7.55 -20.63
C GLU A 423 -7.94 9.02 -21.10
N ARG A 424 -7.17 9.87 -20.42
CA ARG A 424 -6.91 11.24 -20.88
C ARG A 424 -6.21 11.24 -22.24
N ARG A 425 -5.24 10.33 -22.45
CA ARG A 425 -4.54 10.16 -23.73
C ARG A 425 -5.48 9.79 -24.87
N LYS A 426 -6.37 8.80 -24.66
CA LYS A 426 -7.40 8.42 -25.64
C LYS A 426 -8.32 9.59 -26.01
N PHE A 427 -8.68 10.42 -25.02
CA PHE A 427 -9.49 11.62 -25.26
C PHE A 427 -8.78 12.63 -26.17
N PHE A 428 -7.49 12.87 -25.95
CA PHE A 428 -6.70 13.80 -26.77
C PHE A 428 -6.33 13.23 -28.15
N GLU A 429 -6.10 11.92 -28.27
CA GLU A 429 -5.89 11.24 -29.56
C GLU A 429 -7.16 11.32 -30.43
N THR A 430 -8.34 11.13 -29.84
CA THR A 430 -9.62 11.27 -30.57
C THR A 430 -9.84 12.71 -31.06
N ILE A 431 -9.47 13.72 -30.27
CA ILE A 431 -9.57 15.14 -30.69
C ILE A 431 -8.58 15.45 -31.82
N ALA A 432 -7.39 14.86 -31.80
CA ALA A 432 -6.40 15.04 -32.85
C ALA A 432 -6.87 14.46 -34.20
N GLU A 433 -7.53 13.31 -34.20
CA GLU A 433 -8.09 12.68 -35.41
C GLU A 433 -9.16 13.53 -36.10
N TYR A 434 -10.00 14.27 -35.36
CA TYR A 434 -11.01 15.17 -35.94
C TYR A 434 -10.46 16.56 -36.35
N SER A 435 -9.21 16.87 -35.99
CA SER A 435 -8.59 18.16 -36.32
C SER A 435 -7.76 18.12 -37.62
N THR A 436 -7.57 16.95 -38.21
CA THR A 436 -6.97 16.82 -39.55
C THR A 436 -8.04 17.05 -40.62
N PRO A 437 -7.93 18.09 -41.46
CA PRO A 437 -8.83 18.25 -42.60
C PRO A 437 -8.48 17.22 -43.68
N PHE A 438 -9.51 16.55 -44.22
CA PHE A 438 -9.43 15.76 -45.46
C PHE A 438 -9.00 16.63 -46.66
#